data_AF-A0AAP2E166-F1
#
_entry.id   AF-A0AAP2E166-F1
#
_cell.length_a   1.000
_cell.length_b   1.000
_cell.length_c   1.000
_cell.angle_alpha   90.00
_cell.angle_beta   90.00
_cell.angle_gamma   90.00
#
_symmetry.space_group_name_H-M   'P 1'
#
loop_
_entity.id
_entity.type
_entity.pdbx_description
1 polymer ?
#
loop_
_entity_poly.entity_id
_entity_poly.type
_entity_poly.pdbx_seq_one_letter_code
_entity_poly.pdbx_strand_id
1 'polypeptide(L)'
;MNTLTCFSNTFRRLQLLRNYLLWTPWLLVSGCDLAVIEPSDGKLKSDFTFHVQDPLCNANCSVSFTNASKNAATYEWDFGDESAVSTLPNPVHVYATSGAFPVTLRAFNDSIQHDTTLTVYINKTPTAGGLKAFQHVIDIGMTVPESPQLTMIDNVLTNGKPDKIIVVTPVMGERNTSALGVYYWGGKWGIFNENLSGLQEGEKFNVVTADAGSENAFVHEITPANKRLIHVSTIDHPMLNNHPNARVFVTPLWIKSSDYITWPLGVVYVNNRWEIMNLHQDELPAGLKINVIVSEDASSYVHTCTFESIVGDYTRLNNALTNNKPSALVITTFNQGAEITWPVANDQVTGLWYGPNANWSVFNQSGQTMLQDRKYNVLVVE
;
A
#
# COMPACT_ATOMS: atom_id res chain seq x y z
N MET A 1 16.56 -45.49 30.86
CA MET A 1 16.09 -46.11 29.60
C MET A 1 15.00 -45.17 29.07
N ASN A 2 15.14 -44.44 27.97
CA ASN A 2 15.85 -44.70 26.72
C ASN A 2 16.91 -43.64 26.38
N THR A 3 17.98 -44.12 25.78
CA THR A 3 19.16 -43.41 25.27
C THR A 3 18.90 -42.84 23.88
N LEU A 4 19.50 -41.69 23.56
CA LEU A 4 20.52 -41.61 22.50
C LEU A 4 21.23 -40.24 22.51
N THR A 5 22.52 -40.34 22.78
CA THR A 5 23.59 -39.36 22.67
C THR A 5 23.72 -38.84 21.23
N CYS A 6 23.70 -37.52 21.03
CA CYS A 6 24.17 -36.91 19.79
C CYS A 6 25.67 -36.58 19.96
N PHE A 7 26.53 -37.36 19.32
CA PHE A 7 27.96 -37.06 19.25
C PHE A 7 28.22 -35.97 18.19
N SER A 8 29.03 -35.00 18.59
CA SER A 8 29.54 -33.88 17.81
C SER A 8 30.63 -34.26 16.80
N ASN A 9 30.84 -33.36 15.84
CA ASN A 9 32.04 -33.14 15.02
C ASN A 9 32.24 -34.13 13.85
N THR A 10 32.64 -33.73 12.64
CA THR A 10 33.71 -32.78 12.32
C THR A 10 33.65 -32.40 10.84
N PHE A 11 34.02 -31.15 10.51
CA PHE A 11 34.41 -30.68 9.18
C PHE A 11 35.38 -31.63 8.44
N ARG A 12 35.21 -31.82 7.12
CA ARG A 12 36.35 -32.06 6.19
C ARG A 12 36.00 -31.79 4.71
N ARG A 13 36.69 -30.76 4.18
CA ARG A 13 37.30 -30.55 2.85
C ARG A 13 36.67 -31.15 1.57
N LEU A 14 36.55 -30.27 0.57
CA LEU A 14 36.49 -30.55 -0.88
C LEU A 14 37.37 -31.73 -1.32
N GLN A 15 36.81 -32.64 -2.12
CA GLN A 15 37.50 -33.28 -3.23
C GLN A 15 36.55 -33.44 -4.43
N LEU A 16 36.95 -32.87 -5.57
CA LEU A 16 36.37 -33.05 -6.89
C LEU A 16 36.68 -34.45 -7.42
N LEU A 17 35.68 -35.25 -7.79
CA LEU A 17 35.85 -36.36 -8.74
C LEU A 17 34.66 -36.48 -9.70
N ARG A 18 35.04 -36.74 -10.96
CA ARG A 18 34.27 -36.80 -12.22
C ARG A 18 33.02 -37.70 -12.22
N ASN A 19 32.05 -37.26 -13.03
CA ASN A 19 31.07 -38.00 -13.86
C ASN A 19 30.52 -39.33 -13.32
N TYR A 20 29.21 -39.39 -13.03
CA TYR A 20 28.25 -40.36 -13.60
C TYR A 20 26.81 -39.87 -13.37
N LEU A 21 26.02 -39.84 -14.44
CA LEU A 21 24.57 -39.62 -14.45
C LEU A 21 23.86 -40.92 -14.01
N LEU A 22 23.07 -40.87 -12.95
CA LEU A 22 22.02 -41.87 -12.67
C LEU A 22 20.76 -41.18 -12.14
N TRP A 23 19.65 -41.47 -12.79
CA TRP A 23 18.28 -41.14 -12.38
C TRP A 23 17.86 -41.98 -11.17
N THR A 24 17.23 -41.36 -10.17
CA THR A 24 16.34 -42.05 -9.20
C THR A 24 15.04 -41.25 -9.02
N PRO A 25 13.89 -41.92 -8.90
CA PRO A 25 12.60 -41.26 -8.76
C PRO A 25 12.37 -40.73 -7.34
N TRP A 26 11.73 -39.56 -7.28
CA TRP A 26 11.03 -38.92 -6.17
C TRP A 26 10.84 -39.74 -4.90
N LEU A 27 11.60 -39.39 -3.84
CA LEU A 27 11.23 -39.70 -2.47
C LEU A 27 10.30 -38.58 -1.97
N LEU A 28 9.02 -38.90 -1.79
CA LEU A 28 8.07 -38.05 -1.09
C LEU A 28 8.50 -38.02 0.40
N VAL A 29 9.29 -37.03 0.78
CA VAL A 29 9.41 -36.67 2.20
C VAL A 29 8.13 -35.90 2.51
N SER A 30 7.15 -36.58 3.11
CA SER A 30 6.05 -35.93 3.83
C SER A 30 6.67 -34.87 4.72
N GLY A 31 6.34 -33.61 4.45
CA GLY A 31 6.69 -32.48 5.28
C GLY A 31 6.28 -32.76 6.72
N CYS A 32 7.25 -33.06 7.56
CA CYS A 32 7.18 -32.55 8.90
C CYS A 32 7.53 -31.07 8.72
N ASP A 33 6.54 -30.19 8.78
CA ASP A 33 6.79 -28.79 9.14
C ASP A 33 7.41 -28.83 10.54
N LEU A 34 8.71 -29.09 10.57
CA LEU A 34 9.57 -28.56 11.60
C LEU A 34 9.47 -27.06 11.40
N ALA A 35 8.49 -26.47 12.08
CA ALA A 35 8.67 -25.13 12.62
C ALA A 35 10.04 -25.20 13.30
N VAL A 36 11.05 -24.65 12.63
CA VAL A 36 12.17 -24.07 13.34
C VAL A 36 11.48 -23.00 14.18
N ILE A 37 11.11 -23.39 15.40
CA ILE A 37 10.95 -22.43 16.47
C ILE A 37 12.36 -21.87 16.54
N GLU A 38 12.60 -20.75 15.84
CA GLU A 38 13.82 -20.02 16.10
C GLU A 38 13.85 -19.85 17.62
N PRO A 39 14.92 -20.28 18.30
CA PRO A 39 15.01 -20.08 19.74
C PRO A 39 14.74 -18.59 19.93
N SER A 40 13.76 -18.24 20.78
CA SER A 40 13.42 -16.85 21.08
C SER A 40 14.72 -16.08 21.17
N ASP A 41 15.03 -15.25 20.18
CA ASP A 41 16.41 -14.80 19.96
C ASP A 41 16.78 -14.02 21.22
N GLY A 42 17.58 -14.63 22.11
CA GLY A 42 17.89 -14.12 23.45
C GLY A 42 18.69 -12.82 23.43
N LYS A 43 18.77 -12.19 22.26
CA LYS A 43 19.39 -10.92 21.98
C LYS A 43 18.49 -9.78 22.42
N LEU A 44 19.14 -8.70 22.83
CA LEU A 44 18.49 -7.42 23.05
C LEU A 44 17.84 -6.95 21.74
N LYS A 45 16.56 -6.59 21.81
CA LYS A 45 15.83 -5.99 20.70
C LYS A 45 14.94 -4.89 21.26
N SER A 46 15.19 -3.65 20.84
CA SER A 46 14.24 -2.56 21.12
C SER A 46 13.00 -2.72 20.25
N ASP A 47 11.84 -2.43 20.81
CA ASP A 47 10.58 -2.37 20.08
C ASP A 47 9.59 -1.53 20.88
N PHE A 48 8.69 -0.83 20.20
CA PHE A 48 7.67 -0.04 20.86
C PHE A 48 6.46 0.25 19.99
N THR A 49 5.37 0.59 20.66
CA THR A 49 4.17 1.17 20.06
C THR A 49 3.85 2.50 20.73
N PHE A 50 2.99 3.31 20.10
CA PHE A 50 2.55 4.57 20.65
C PHE A 50 1.06 4.79 20.37
N HIS A 51 0.44 5.67 21.14
CA HIS A 51 -0.95 6.08 20.98
C HIS A 51 -1.07 7.58 21.18
N VAL A 52 -1.48 8.28 20.13
CA VAL A 52 -1.82 9.71 20.18
C VAL A 52 -3.20 9.83 20.82
N GLN A 53 -3.30 10.50 21.98
CA GLN A 53 -4.55 10.55 22.75
C GLN A 53 -5.67 11.28 22.02
N ASP A 54 -5.35 12.41 21.40
CA ASP A 54 -6.25 13.16 20.53
C ASP A 54 -5.55 13.38 19.17
N PRO A 55 -5.94 12.62 18.14
CA PRO A 55 -5.35 12.71 16.81
C PRO A 55 -5.63 14.03 16.09
N LEU A 56 -6.66 14.77 16.49
CA LEU A 56 -7.02 16.08 15.94
C LEU A 56 -6.41 17.24 16.75
N CYS A 57 -5.54 16.92 17.71
CA CYS A 57 -4.91 17.93 18.54
C CYS A 57 -3.91 18.77 17.73
N ASN A 58 -4.05 20.08 17.80
CA ASN A 58 -3.20 21.02 17.05
C ASN A 58 -2.05 21.61 17.89
N ALA A 59 -2.07 21.44 19.21
CA ALA A 59 -1.04 21.93 20.14
C ALA A 59 -1.13 21.20 21.49
N ASN A 60 0.03 20.95 22.12
CA ASN A 60 0.15 20.24 23.41
C ASN A 60 -0.46 18.83 23.38
N CYS A 61 -0.12 18.07 22.36
CA CYS A 61 -0.71 16.77 22.09
C CYS A 61 -0.01 15.68 22.89
N SER A 62 -0.80 15.01 23.74
CA SER A 62 -0.33 13.93 24.59
C SER A 62 -0.22 12.62 23.81
N VAL A 63 0.95 11.99 23.86
CA VAL A 63 1.24 10.69 23.27
C VAL A 63 1.75 9.75 24.34
N SER A 64 1.11 8.60 24.48
CA SER A 64 1.57 7.52 25.37
C SER A 64 2.37 6.50 24.58
N PHE A 65 3.57 6.16 25.08
CA PHE A 65 4.46 5.16 24.50
C PHE A 65 4.41 3.87 25.31
N THR A 66 4.38 2.73 24.62
CA THR A 66 4.40 1.40 25.21
C THR A 66 5.62 0.65 24.71
N ASN A 67 6.48 0.23 25.64
CA ASN A 67 7.68 -0.53 25.34
C ASN A 67 7.36 -2.02 25.12
N ALA A 68 7.79 -2.53 23.98
CA ALA A 68 7.66 -3.92 23.57
C ALA A 68 9.02 -4.65 23.47
N SER A 69 10.10 -4.01 23.92
CA SER A 69 11.47 -4.50 23.83
C SER A 69 11.66 -5.85 24.52
N LYS A 70 12.60 -6.64 24.02
CA LYS A 70 12.99 -7.95 24.56
C LYS A 70 14.42 -7.91 25.09
N ASN A 71 14.65 -8.61 26.20
CA ASN A 71 15.95 -8.77 26.86
C ASN A 71 16.64 -7.43 27.19
N ALA A 72 15.87 -6.41 27.57
CA ALA A 72 16.32 -5.07 27.94
C ALA A 72 16.17 -4.82 29.45
N ALA A 73 17.15 -4.16 30.06
CA ALA A 73 17.18 -3.77 31.46
C ALA A 73 16.82 -2.29 31.68
N THR A 74 17.28 -1.41 30.79
CA THR A 74 17.01 0.04 30.86
C THR A 74 16.66 0.62 29.50
N TYR A 75 16.07 1.81 29.50
CA TYR A 75 15.50 2.46 28.33
C TYR A 75 15.87 3.94 28.30
N GLU A 76 16.03 4.47 27.10
CA GLU A 76 16.12 5.90 26.85
C GLU A 76 15.25 6.24 25.64
N TRP A 77 14.41 7.25 25.80
CA TRP A 77 13.51 7.76 24.78
C TRP A 77 13.95 9.14 24.34
N ASP A 78 14.24 9.28 23.06
CA ASP A 78 14.37 10.56 22.38
C ASP A 78 13.08 10.79 21.59
N PHE A 79 12.35 11.86 21.91
CA PHE A 79 11.06 12.15 21.29
C PHE A 79 11.19 12.90 19.95
N GLY A 80 12.40 13.30 19.54
CA GLY A 80 12.64 13.92 18.24
C GLY A 80 12.12 15.35 18.09
N ASP A 81 11.71 16.00 19.19
CA ASP A 81 11.26 17.39 19.27
C ASP A 81 12.21 18.29 20.09
N GLU A 82 13.45 17.84 20.28
CA GLU A 82 14.50 18.51 21.09
C GLU A 82 14.19 18.61 22.59
N SER A 83 13.11 17.97 23.07
CA SER A 83 12.82 17.86 24.48
C SER A 83 13.78 16.93 25.22
N ALA A 84 13.74 16.95 26.55
CA ALA A 84 14.59 16.09 27.38
C ALA A 84 14.23 14.61 27.19
N VAL A 85 15.26 13.75 27.12
CA VAL A 85 15.08 12.30 27.04
C VAL A 85 14.38 11.74 28.28
N SER A 86 13.62 10.65 28.10
CA SER A 86 12.98 9.93 29.20
C SER A 86 13.59 8.56 29.43
N THR A 87 13.69 8.14 30.69
CA THR A 87 14.16 6.79 31.07
C THR A 87 13.05 5.89 31.59
N LEU A 88 11.80 6.36 31.54
CA LEU A 88 10.65 5.57 31.96
C LEU A 88 10.42 4.39 31.00
N PRO A 89 9.98 3.23 31.49
CA PRO A 89 9.62 2.12 30.62
C PRO A 89 8.49 2.48 29.63
N ASN A 90 7.46 3.20 30.07
CA ASN A 90 6.31 3.60 29.25
C ASN A 90 5.99 5.09 29.48
N PRO A 91 6.70 6.03 28.83
CA PRO A 91 6.50 7.46 29.05
C PRO A 91 5.22 7.98 28.40
N VAL A 92 4.73 9.10 28.92
CA VAL A 92 3.78 9.98 28.23
C VAL A 92 4.53 11.26 27.89
N HIS A 93 4.48 11.68 26.64
CA HIS A 93 5.13 12.90 26.14
C HIS A 93 4.10 13.86 25.57
N VAL A 94 4.36 15.15 25.67
CA VAL A 94 3.47 16.21 25.16
C VAL A 94 4.22 16.98 24.07
N TYR A 95 3.75 16.86 22.82
CA TYR A 95 4.28 17.62 21.70
C TYR A 95 3.63 18.99 21.64
N ALA A 96 4.45 20.05 21.71
CA ALA A 96 3.96 21.43 21.69
C ALA A 96 3.35 21.82 20.32
N THR A 97 3.88 21.27 19.23
CA THR A 97 3.50 21.60 17.85
C THR A 97 3.09 20.36 17.05
N SER A 98 2.27 20.57 16.02
CA SER A 98 2.05 19.58 14.96
C SER A 98 3.34 19.33 14.17
N GLY A 99 3.54 18.11 13.68
CA GLY A 99 4.76 17.75 12.94
C GLY A 99 4.96 16.25 12.78
N ALA A 100 6.10 15.90 12.18
CA ALA A 100 6.62 14.54 12.16
C ALA A 100 7.85 14.50 13.07
N PHE A 101 7.84 13.62 14.07
CA PHE A 101 8.87 13.53 15.09
C PHE A 101 9.48 12.12 15.06
N PRO A 102 10.78 12.00 14.74
CA PRO A 102 11.46 10.70 14.75
C PRO A 102 11.71 10.28 16.20
N VAL A 103 10.87 9.42 16.75
CA VAL A 103 11.01 8.93 18.13
C VAL A 103 11.94 7.73 18.12
N THR A 104 13.01 7.80 18.90
CA THR A 104 13.98 6.71 19.07
C THR A 104 13.88 6.12 20.47
N LEU A 105 13.59 4.83 20.55
CA LEU A 105 13.78 4.03 21.76
C LEU A 105 15.15 3.34 21.70
N ARG A 106 16.03 3.68 22.64
CA ARG A 106 17.27 2.95 22.91
C ARG A 106 17.03 2.01 24.08
N ALA A 107 17.13 0.71 23.83
CA ALA A 107 17.08 -0.31 24.87
C ALA A 107 18.50 -0.77 25.19
N PHE A 108 18.77 -1.01 26.47
CA PHE A 108 20.09 -1.42 26.96
C PHE A 108 20.02 -2.70 27.78
N ASN A 109 21.03 -3.54 27.67
CA ASN A 109 21.30 -4.64 28.57
C ASN A 109 22.81 -4.77 28.77
N ASP A 110 23.28 -4.46 29.97
CA ASP A 110 24.70 -4.26 30.27
C ASP A 110 25.38 -3.29 29.30
N SER A 111 26.32 -3.76 28.48
CA SER A 111 27.03 -2.97 27.48
C SER A 111 26.44 -3.09 26.07
N ILE A 112 25.31 -3.80 25.91
CA ILE A 112 24.64 -3.99 24.62
C ILE A 112 23.53 -2.94 24.51
N GLN A 113 23.44 -2.32 23.32
CA GLN A 113 22.41 -1.35 22.96
C GLN A 113 21.73 -1.81 21.67
N HIS A 114 20.42 -1.59 21.58
CA HIS A 114 19.66 -1.70 20.35
C HIS A 114 18.68 -0.52 20.25
N ASP A 115 18.59 0.07 19.06
CA ASP A 115 17.79 1.26 18.80
C ASP A 115 16.68 0.93 17.80
N THR A 116 15.49 1.47 18.06
CA THR A 116 14.35 1.45 17.12
C THR A 116 13.84 2.87 16.98
N THR A 117 13.67 3.31 15.74
CA THR A 117 13.10 4.63 15.43
C THR A 117 11.79 4.47 14.69
N LEU A 118 10.73 5.11 15.19
CA LEU A 118 9.44 5.25 14.50
C LEU A 118 9.06 6.72 14.45
N THR A 119 8.54 7.18 13.31
CA THR A 119 8.04 8.55 13.19
C THR A 119 6.64 8.67 13.78
N VAL A 120 6.49 9.53 14.78
CA VAL A 120 5.19 9.94 15.34
C VAL A 120 4.72 11.18 14.61
N TYR A 121 3.48 11.17 14.14
CA TYR A 121 2.88 12.29 13.44
C TYR A 121 1.82 12.93 14.35
N ILE A 122 1.96 14.23 14.59
CA ILE A 122 1.03 15.03 15.39
C ILE A 122 0.30 15.97 14.46
N ASN A 123 -1.00 15.72 14.25
CA ASN A 123 -1.89 16.50 13.39
C ASN A 123 -1.21 17.01 12.11
N LYS A 124 -0.46 16.12 11.47
CA LYS A 124 0.23 16.43 10.24
C LYS A 124 -0.64 15.93 9.10
N THR A 125 -1.17 16.89 8.34
CA THR A 125 -2.00 16.61 7.17
C THR A 125 -1.14 15.94 6.09
N PRO A 126 -1.49 14.74 5.61
CA PRO A 126 -0.84 14.14 4.46
C PRO A 126 -1.01 15.07 3.25
N THR A 127 0.07 15.66 2.74
CA THR A 127 0.00 16.50 1.55
C THR A 127 0.40 15.69 0.32
N ALA A 128 -0.17 15.98 -0.83
CA ALA A 128 0.29 15.49 -2.13
C ALA A 128 1.60 16.16 -2.59
N GLY A 129 2.17 17.04 -1.76
CA GLY A 129 3.44 17.72 -2.04
C GLY A 129 4.55 16.72 -2.39
N GLY A 130 5.15 16.90 -3.56
CA GLY A 130 6.24 16.02 -4.06
C GLY A 130 5.78 14.87 -4.94
N LEU A 131 4.48 14.57 -5.03
CA LEU A 131 3.96 13.61 -6.02
C LEU A 131 4.25 14.11 -7.44
N LYS A 132 4.59 13.18 -8.33
CA LYS A 132 4.74 13.43 -9.76
C LYS A 132 3.77 12.56 -10.53
N ALA A 133 3.31 13.04 -11.68
CA ALA A 133 2.38 12.32 -12.50
C ALA A 133 2.71 12.43 -13.98
N PHE A 134 2.30 11.43 -14.75
CA PHE A 134 2.33 11.44 -16.20
C PHE A 134 1.24 10.52 -16.74
N GLN A 135 0.94 10.64 -18.03
CA GLN A 135 0.10 9.69 -18.74
C GLN A 135 0.98 8.65 -19.45
N HIS A 136 0.68 7.37 -19.23
CA HIS A 136 1.21 6.26 -20.02
C HIS A 136 0.20 5.90 -21.11
N VAL A 137 0.68 5.72 -22.33
CA VAL A 137 -0.13 5.34 -23.50
C VAL A 137 0.50 4.09 -24.10
N ILE A 138 -0.31 3.06 -24.37
CA ILE A 138 0.19 1.85 -25.01
C ILE A 138 0.35 2.12 -26.51
N ASP A 139 1.59 2.20 -26.97
CA ASP A 139 1.94 2.28 -28.39
C ASP A 139 2.40 0.93 -28.96
N ILE A 140 2.45 0.82 -30.30
CA ILE A 140 2.96 -0.36 -31.03
C ILE A 140 4.34 -0.75 -30.50
N GLY A 141 4.47 -2.00 -30.04
CA GLY A 141 5.73 -2.57 -29.54
C GLY A 141 5.97 -2.38 -28.04
N MET A 142 5.05 -1.72 -27.31
CA MET A 142 5.08 -1.66 -25.84
C MET A 142 4.38 -2.84 -25.17
N THR A 143 3.49 -3.54 -25.89
CA THR A 143 3.01 -4.85 -25.50
C THR A 143 4.05 -5.89 -25.92
N VAL A 144 4.44 -6.75 -24.99
CA VAL A 144 5.37 -7.83 -25.29
C VAL A 144 4.58 -8.87 -26.09
N PRO A 145 4.98 -9.26 -27.31
CA PRO A 145 4.21 -10.23 -28.11
C PRO A 145 3.97 -11.57 -27.38
N GLU A 146 4.89 -11.94 -26.50
CA GLU A 146 4.82 -13.13 -25.64
C GLU A 146 4.12 -12.88 -24.29
N SER A 147 3.76 -11.63 -23.98
CA SER A 147 3.03 -11.24 -22.76
C SER A 147 2.10 -10.06 -23.06
N PRO A 148 1.00 -10.28 -23.80
CA PRO A 148 0.09 -9.22 -24.23
C PRO A 148 -0.65 -8.57 -23.05
N GLN A 149 -0.67 -9.20 -21.88
CA GLN A 149 -1.33 -8.73 -20.67
C GLN A 149 -0.64 -7.57 -19.96
N LEU A 150 0.57 -7.18 -20.41
CA LEU A 150 1.40 -6.18 -19.75
C LEU A 150 1.94 -5.12 -20.72
N THR A 151 2.23 -3.95 -20.16
CA THR A 151 2.89 -2.83 -20.83
C THR A 151 3.99 -2.28 -19.92
N MET A 152 5.14 -1.95 -20.51
CA MET A 152 6.25 -1.33 -19.78
C MET A 152 6.16 0.19 -19.85
N ILE A 153 6.30 0.83 -18.70
CA ILE A 153 6.41 2.28 -18.60
C ILE A 153 7.84 2.69 -19.00
N ASP A 154 7.95 3.56 -19.99
CA ASP A 154 9.21 4.23 -20.33
C ASP A 154 9.14 5.70 -19.95
N ASN A 155 9.53 6.02 -18.72
CA ASN A 155 9.47 7.38 -18.21
C ASN A 155 10.65 7.68 -17.28
N VAL A 156 11.28 8.85 -17.45
CA VAL A 156 12.44 9.29 -16.64
C VAL A 156 12.14 9.34 -15.14
N LEU A 157 10.87 9.49 -14.77
CA LEU A 157 10.43 9.52 -13.38
C LEU A 157 10.52 8.15 -12.71
N THR A 158 10.40 7.05 -13.46
CA THR A 158 10.27 5.67 -12.95
C THR A 158 11.37 4.71 -13.44
N ASN A 159 12.00 4.98 -14.58
CA ASN A 159 13.08 4.15 -15.14
C ASN A 159 14.26 4.03 -14.16
N GLY A 160 14.73 2.81 -13.93
CA GLY A 160 15.86 2.50 -13.05
C GLY A 160 15.58 2.73 -11.56
N LYS A 161 14.32 2.95 -11.16
CA LYS A 161 13.94 3.33 -9.79
C LYS A 161 12.99 2.29 -9.19
N PRO A 162 13.50 1.17 -8.65
CA PRO A 162 12.69 0.08 -8.10
C PRO A 162 11.91 0.50 -6.84
N ASP A 163 12.40 1.50 -6.12
CA ASP A 163 11.82 1.92 -4.84
C ASP A 163 10.71 2.96 -5.02
N LYS A 164 10.22 3.21 -6.23
CA LYS A 164 9.07 4.11 -6.43
C LYS A 164 7.77 3.47 -5.95
N ILE A 165 6.91 4.26 -5.34
CA ILE A 165 5.50 3.89 -5.15
C ILE A 165 4.74 4.40 -6.38
N ILE A 166 3.94 3.55 -7.00
CA ILE A 166 3.14 3.89 -8.19
C ILE A 166 1.69 3.50 -7.98
N VAL A 167 0.79 4.44 -8.27
CA VAL A 167 -0.66 4.22 -8.34
C VAL A 167 -1.13 4.61 -9.73
N VAL A 168 -2.03 3.81 -10.31
CA VAL A 168 -2.54 4.01 -11.67
C VAL A 168 -4.06 4.07 -11.70
N THR A 169 -4.60 4.79 -12.67
CA THR A 169 -6.03 4.74 -13.00
C THR A 169 -6.17 4.74 -14.53
N PRO A 170 -6.97 3.83 -15.11
CA PRO A 170 -7.17 3.82 -16.55
C PRO A 170 -7.92 5.08 -16.98
N VAL A 171 -7.50 5.65 -18.10
CA VAL A 171 -8.11 6.79 -18.77
C VAL A 171 -8.65 6.32 -20.11
N MET A 172 -9.84 6.77 -20.48
CA MET A 172 -10.57 6.29 -21.63
C MET A 172 -9.70 6.33 -22.91
N GLY A 173 -9.34 5.12 -23.34
CA GLY A 173 -9.12 4.69 -24.71
C GLY A 173 -10.14 3.58 -24.99
N GLU A 174 -9.68 2.37 -25.29
CA GLU A 174 -10.54 1.17 -25.29
C GLU A 174 -10.97 0.79 -23.86
N ARG A 175 -12.16 0.17 -23.72
CA ARG A 175 -12.68 -0.24 -22.42
C ARG A 175 -11.95 -1.48 -21.92
N ASN A 176 -11.42 -1.41 -20.70
CA ASN A 176 -10.74 -2.51 -20.03
C ASN A 176 -11.42 -2.83 -18.70
N THR A 177 -12.11 -3.95 -18.64
CA THR A 177 -12.87 -4.40 -17.46
C THR A 177 -12.02 -5.21 -16.48
N SER A 178 -10.73 -5.34 -16.72
CA SER A 178 -9.81 -6.12 -15.89
C SER A 178 -9.25 -5.26 -14.76
N ALA A 179 -9.16 -5.83 -13.56
CA ALA A 179 -8.41 -5.19 -12.49
C ALA A 179 -6.95 -5.04 -12.90
N LEU A 180 -6.33 -3.95 -12.47
CA LEU A 180 -4.96 -3.59 -12.83
C LEU A 180 -4.03 -3.82 -11.66
N GLY A 181 -2.83 -4.27 -11.97
CA GLY A 181 -1.69 -4.29 -11.06
C GLY A 181 -0.50 -3.56 -11.65
N VAL A 182 0.49 -3.30 -10.80
CA VAL A 182 1.81 -2.81 -11.21
C VAL A 182 2.92 -3.76 -10.76
N TYR A 183 4.02 -3.75 -11.49
CA TYR A 183 5.21 -4.54 -11.17
C TYR A 183 6.48 -3.80 -11.60
N TYR A 184 7.63 -4.22 -11.07
CA TYR A 184 8.94 -3.74 -11.50
C TYR A 184 9.79 -4.89 -12.02
N TRP A 185 10.27 -4.76 -13.25
CA TRP A 185 11.12 -5.77 -13.87
C TRP A 185 12.01 -5.17 -14.96
N GLY A 186 13.22 -5.71 -15.12
CA GLY A 186 14.13 -5.29 -16.19
C GLY A 186 14.52 -3.80 -16.13
N GLY A 187 14.50 -3.19 -14.94
CA GLY A 187 14.81 -1.77 -14.76
C GLY A 187 13.65 -0.81 -15.07
N LYS A 188 12.43 -1.32 -15.31
CA LYS A 188 11.25 -0.53 -15.63
C LYS A 188 10.05 -0.97 -14.80
N TRP A 189 9.16 -0.02 -14.54
CA TRP A 189 7.83 -0.31 -14.03
C TRP A 189 6.91 -0.76 -15.16
N GLY A 190 5.92 -1.58 -14.87
CA GLY A 190 4.91 -2.01 -15.81
C GLY A 190 3.51 -2.03 -15.20
N ILE A 191 2.51 -1.98 -16.07
CA ILE A 191 1.08 -2.11 -15.76
C ILE A 191 0.60 -3.39 -16.42
N PHE A 192 -0.25 -4.16 -15.75
CA PHE A 192 -0.80 -5.39 -16.30
C PHE A 192 -2.23 -5.64 -15.85
N ASN A 193 -2.96 -6.43 -16.64
CA ASN A 193 -4.25 -6.96 -16.24
C ASN A 193 -4.07 -8.15 -15.29
N GLU A 194 -4.64 -8.06 -14.10
CA GLU A 194 -4.54 -9.09 -13.04
C GLU A 194 -5.16 -10.44 -13.46
N ASN A 195 -6.15 -10.42 -14.35
CA ASN A 195 -6.74 -11.63 -14.93
C ASN A 195 -5.98 -12.17 -16.14
N LEU A 196 -4.81 -11.61 -16.46
CA LEU A 196 -3.94 -11.99 -17.58
C LEU A 196 -4.57 -11.80 -18.98
N SER A 197 -5.68 -11.07 -19.09
CA SER A 197 -6.22 -10.67 -20.38
C SER A 197 -5.29 -9.66 -21.06
N GLY A 198 -5.26 -9.67 -22.39
CA GLY A 198 -4.41 -8.76 -23.17
C GLY A 198 -4.80 -7.29 -22.97
N LEU A 199 -3.79 -6.43 -22.88
CA LEU A 199 -3.94 -4.98 -23.04
C LEU A 199 -3.97 -4.63 -24.53
N GLN A 200 -4.67 -3.56 -24.87
CA GLN A 200 -4.86 -3.10 -26.24
C GLN A 200 -4.02 -1.86 -26.55
N GLU A 201 -3.62 -1.73 -27.81
CA GLU A 201 -2.99 -0.51 -28.32
C GLU A 201 -3.95 0.69 -28.14
N GLY A 202 -3.41 1.81 -27.69
CA GLY A 202 -4.18 3.03 -27.43
C GLY A 202 -4.83 3.10 -26.05
N GLU A 203 -4.77 2.05 -25.23
CA GLU A 203 -5.13 2.17 -23.80
C GLU A 203 -4.23 3.19 -23.10
N LYS A 204 -4.81 3.94 -22.17
CA LYS A 204 -4.14 5.04 -21.45
C LYS A 204 -4.29 4.88 -19.96
N PHE A 205 -3.27 5.28 -19.23
CA PHE A 205 -3.27 5.24 -17.77
C PHE A 205 -2.68 6.54 -17.25
N ASN A 206 -3.38 7.19 -16.32
CA ASN A 206 -2.72 8.18 -15.49
C ASN A 206 -1.90 7.44 -14.44
N VAL A 207 -0.65 7.85 -14.30
CA VAL A 207 0.32 7.25 -13.39
C VAL A 207 0.77 8.33 -12.42
N VAL A 208 0.59 8.11 -11.12
CA VAL A 208 1.18 8.93 -10.06
C VAL A 208 2.29 8.15 -9.40
N THR A 209 3.40 8.84 -9.12
CA THR A 209 4.58 8.26 -8.48
C THR A 209 5.10 9.11 -7.33
N ALA A 210 5.58 8.43 -6.30
CA ALA A 210 6.27 8.98 -5.14
C ALA A 210 7.59 8.24 -4.88
N ASP A 211 8.56 8.90 -4.24
CA ASP A 211 9.76 8.22 -3.73
C ASP A 211 9.42 7.30 -2.55
N ALA A 212 10.08 6.13 -2.44
CA ALA A 212 10.03 5.34 -1.20
C ALA A 212 10.46 6.20 -0.01
N GLY A 213 9.69 6.12 1.08
CA GLY A 213 9.92 6.94 2.27
C GLY A 213 9.32 8.35 2.18
N SER A 214 8.63 8.70 1.09
CA SER A 214 7.73 9.86 1.10
C SER A 214 6.70 9.66 2.19
N GLU A 215 6.43 10.70 2.97
CA GLU A 215 5.53 10.59 4.14
C GLU A 215 4.12 10.12 3.76
N ASN A 216 3.68 10.48 2.55
CA ASN A 216 2.36 10.23 2.02
C ASN A 216 2.26 9.00 1.09
N ALA A 217 3.31 8.18 0.97
CA ALA A 217 3.30 7.02 0.11
C ALA A 217 4.09 5.84 0.69
N PHE A 218 3.48 4.65 0.68
CA PHE A 218 4.07 3.45 1.27
C PHE A 218 3.51 2.18 0.61
N VAL A 219 4.12 1.05 0.92
CA VAL A 219 3.61 -0.27 0.54
C VAL A 219 2.90 -0.89 1.73
N HIS A 220 1.61 -1.23 1.56
CA HIS A 220 0.86 -2.04 2.51
C HIS A 220 0.99 -3.51 2.15
N GLU A 221 1.39 -4.36 3.10
CA GLU A 221 1.46 -5.81 2.91
C GLU A 221 0.33 -6.49 3.67
N ILE A 222 -0.42 -7.36 2.99
CA ILE A 222 -1.48 -8.16 3.61
C ILE A 222 -0.84 -9.22 4.49
N THR A 223 -1.16 -9.21 5.77
CA THR A 223 -0.68 -10.20 6.75
C THR A 223 -1.86 -10.82 7.50
N PRO A 224 -1.72 -12.01 8.10
CA PRO A 224 -2.77 -12.56 8.95
C PRO A 224 -3.17 -11.61 10.10
N ALA A 225 -2.23 -10.80 10.59
CA ALA A 225 -2.46 -9.89 11.72
C ALA A 225 -3.28 -8.65 11.36
N ASN A 226 -3.22 -8.19 10.10
CA ASN A 226 -3.95 -7.01 9.66
C ASN A 226 -5.22 -7.34 8.84
N LYS A 227 -5.54 -8.61 8.63
CA LYS A 227 -6.82 -9.02 8.05
C LYS A 227 -7.94 -8.92 9.10
N ARG A 228 -8.87 -7.99 8.90
CA ARG A 228 -10.10 -7.91 9.70
C ARG A 228 -11.16 -8.90 9.21
N LEU A 229 -11.21 -9.10 7.89
CA LEU A 229 -12.03 -10.09 7.20
C LEU A 229 -11.19 -10.73 6.09
N ILE A 230 -11.68 -11.82 5.48
CA ILE A 230 -10.97 -12.48 4.38
C ILE A 230 -10.67 -11.52 3.22
N HIS A 231 -11.55 -10.53 2.99
CA HIS A 231 -11.48 -9.57 1.89
C HIS A 231 -11.15 -8.14 2.35
N VAL A 232 -10.78 -7.95 3.62
CA VAL A 232 -10.49 -6.61 4.19
C VAL A 232 -9.22 -6.64 5.02
N SER A 233 -8.31 -5.70 4.73
CA SER A 233 -7.08 -5.51 5.48
C SER A 233 -6.97 -4.09 6.02
N THR A 234 -6.75 -3.97 7.33
CA THR A 234 -6.61 -2.71 8.04
C THR A 234 -5.22 -2.14 7.80
N ILE A 235 -5.15 -0.87 7.41
CA ILE A 235 -3.89 -0.16 7.25
C ILE A 235 -3.45 0.37 8.62
N ASP A 236 -2.21 0.07 9.00
CA ASP A 236 -1.55 0.73 10.13
C ASP A 236 -0.49 1.69 9.60
N HIS A 237 -0.89 2.95 9.46
CA HIS A 237 0.03 3.97 9.01
C HIS A 237 -0.25 5.28 9.73
N PRO A 238 0.79 5.96 10.26
CA PRO A 238 0.59 7.20 11.00
C PRO A 238 -0.14 8.30 10.23
N MET A 239 -0.06 8.31 8.89
CA MET A 239 -0.79 9.26 8.03
C MET A 239 -2.26 8.92 7.79
N LEU A 240 -2.72 7.77 8.26
CA LEU A 240 -4.10 7.31 8.06
C LEU A 240 -4.82 7.02 9.37
N ASN A 241 -4.08 6.64 10.41
CA ASN A 241 -4.65 6.34 11.71
C ASN A 241 -5.33 7.57 12.28
N ASN A 242 -6.65 7.49 12.50
CA ASN A 242 -7.48 8.60 12.96
C ASN A 242 -7.55 9.83 12.01
N HIS A 243 -7.26 9.65 10.73
CA HIS A 243 -7.40 10.68 9.70
C HIS A 243 -8.63 10.39 8.80
N PRO A 244 -9.88 10.65 9.27
CA PRO A 244 -11.09 10.32 8.51
C PRO A 244 -11.23 11.12 7.21
N ASN A 245 -10.55 12.26 7.11
CA ASN A 245 -10.60 13.14 5.95
C ASN A 245 -9.50 12.83 4.91
N ALA A 246 -8.53 11.98 5.24
CA ALA A 246 -7.53 11.54 4.29
C ALA A 246 -8.19 10.81 3.11
N ARG A 247 -7.61 10.95 1.92
CA ARG A 247 -8.01 10.22 0.72
C ARG A 247 -6.91 9.23 0.39
N VAL A 248 -7.30 7.98 0.27
CA VAL A 248 -6.41 6.83 0.05
C VAL A 248 -6.58 6.36 -1.39
N PHE A 249 -5.45 6.18 -2.07
CA PHE A 249 -5.36 5.70 -3.44
C PHE A 249 -4.52 4.44 -3.47
N VAL A 250 -5.01 3.39 -4.13
CA VAL A 250 -4.38 2.07 -4.06
C VAL A 250 -4.19 1.45 -5.43
N THR A 251 -3.11 0.69 -5.60
CA THR A 251 -2.91 -0.20 -6.74
C THR A 251 -2.15 -1.45 -6.27
N PRO A 252 -2.61 -2.66 -6.59
CA PRO A 252 -1.86 -3.89 -6.32
C PRO A 252 -0.42 -3.84 -6.85
N LEU A 253 0.53 -4.32 -6.03
CA LEU A 253 1.93 -4.45 -6.38
C LEU A 253 2.30 -5.94 -6.44
N TRP A 254 2.58 -6.42 -7.64
CA TRP A 254 2.92 -7.81 -7.87
C TRP A 254 4.40 -8.09 -7.58
N ILE A 255 4.66 -9.04 -6.69
CA ILE A 255 6.03 -9.42 -6.25
C ILE A 255 6.29 -10.93 -6.38
N LYS A 256 5.23 -11.77 -6.50
CA LYS A 256 5.32 -13.24 -6.71
C LYS A 256 4.15 -13.78 -7.54
N SER A 257 4.38 -14.90 -8.23
CA SER A 257 3.58 -15.41 -9.34
C SER A 257 2.25 -16.11 -9.03
N SER A 258 1.66 -15.95 -7.85
CA SER A 258 0.40 -16.61 -7.47
C SER A 258 -0.68 -15.71 -6.89
N ASP A 259 -0.40 -14.43 -6.65
CA ASP A 259 -1.24 -13.57 -5.80
C ASP A 259 -2.02 -12.54 -6.63
N TYR A 260 -2.73 -13.01 -7.66
CA TYR A 260 -3.52 -12.12 -8.52
C TYR A 260 -4.84 -11.73 -7.86
N ILE A 261 -5.13 -10.43 -7.83
CA ILE A 261 -6.47 -9.95 -7.47
C ILE A 261 -7.20 -9.55 -8.74
N THR A 262 -8.05 -10.44 -9.23
CA THR A 262 -8.81 -10.24 -10.48
C THR A 262 -9.98 -9.26 -10.35
N TRP A 263 -10.16 -8.65 -9.17
CA TRP A 263 -11.25 -7.73 -8.85
C TRP A 263 -10.74 -6.38 -8.35
N PRO A 264 -11.47 -5.29 -8.59
CA PRO A 264 -11.02 -3.97 -8.17
C PRO A 264 -10.95 -3.86 -6.65
N LEU A 265 -9.96 -3.09 -6.19
CA LEU A 265 -9.84 -2.71 -4.79
C LEU A 265 -10.55 -1.39 -4.51
N GLY A 266 -11.02 -1.22 -3.28
CA GLY A 266 -11.47 0.05 -2.76
C GLY A 266 -10.98 0.27 -1.34
N VAL A 267 -11.43 1.37 -0.74
CA VAL A 267 -11.07 1.75 0.62
C VAL A 267 -12.28 2.13 1.45
N VAL A 268 -12.19 1.92 2.76
CA VAL A 268 -13.21 2.32 3.75
C VAL A 268 -12.53 2.85 5.00
N TYR A 269 -13.20 3.75 5.70
CA TYR A 269 -12.76 4.21 7.01
C TYR A 269 -13.70 3.68 8.10
N VAL A 270 -13.21 2.77 8.94
CA VAL A 270 -13.99 2.14 10.02
C VAL A 270 -13.12 2.03 11.27
N ASN A 271 -13.69 2.19 12.45
CA ASN A 271 -12.97 2.06 13.73
C ASN A 271 -11.70 2.92 13.81
N ASN A 272 -11.78 4.14 13.29
CA ASN A 272 -10.67 5.10 13.19
C ASN A 272 -9.48 4.64 12.34
N ARG A 273 -9.70 3.69 11.42
CA ARG A 273 -8.67 3.13 10.55
C ARG A 273 -9.16 3.08 9.11
N TRP A 274 -8.26 3.40 8.19
CA TRP A 274 -8.47 3.10 6.78
C TRP A 274 -8.20 1.62 6.53
N GLU A 275 -9.03 1.00 5.71
CA GLU A 275 -8.90 -0.40 5.31
C GLU A 275 -9.01 -0.53 3.81
N ILE A 276 -8.28 -1.49 3.24
CA ILE A 276 -8.35 -1.88 1.84
C ILE A 276 -9.30 -3.06 1.72
N MET A 277 -10.21 -3.01 0.76
CA MET A 277 -11.19 -4.06 0.50
C MET A 277 -11.06 -4.59 -0.92
N ASN A 278 -11.17 -5.92 -1.04
CA ASN A 278 -11.53 -6.54 -2.30
C ASN A 278 -13.05 -6.39 -2.50
N LEU A 279 -13.45 -5.64 -3.53
CA LEU A 279 -14.85 -5.25 -3.72
C LEU A 279 -15.78 -6.43 -4.03
N HIS A 280 -15.22 -7.56 -4.50
CA HIS A 280 -15.98 -8.77 -4.79
C HIS A 280 -16.02 -9.78 -3.61
N GLN A 281 -15.50 -9.40 -2.44
CA GLN A 281 -15.39 -10.27 -1.24
C GLN A 281 -14.49 -11.50 -1.36
N ASP A 282 -13.75 -11.64 -2.46
CA ASP A 282 -12.75 -12.69 -2.58
C ASP A 282 -11.58 -12.43 -1.62
N GLU A 283 -10.91 -13.50 -1.21
CA GLU A 283 -9.82 -13.41 -0.23
C GLU A 283 -8.69 -12.50 -0.75
N LEU A 284 -8.20 -11.63 0.13
CA LEU A 284 -6.93 -10.93 -0.06
C LEU A 284 -5.80 -11.90 0.28
N PRO A 285 -4.93 -12.32 -0.66
CA PRO A 285 -3.85 -13.27 -0.36
C PRO A 285 -2.87 -12.71 0.67
N ALA A 286 -2.39 -13.53 1.61
CA ALA A 286 -1.32 -13.11 2.52
C ALA A 286 0.00 -12.94 1.74
N GLY A 287 0.74 -11.88 2.03
CA GLY A 287 1.96 -11.50 1.30
C GLY A 287 1.72 -10.61 0.08
N LEU A 288 0.46 -10.42 -0.34
CA LEU A 288 0.13 -9.43 -1.35
C LEU A 288 0.58 -8.05 -0.88
N LYS A 289 1.22 -7.31 -1.77
CA LYS A 289 1.61 -5.92 -1.54
C LYS A 289 0.73 -4.98 -2.34
N ILE A 290 0.48 -3.80 -1.78
CA ILE A 290 -0.40 -2.79 -2.36
C ILE A 290 0.29 -1.45 -2.20
N ASN A 291 0.51 -0.76 -3.30
CA ASN A 291 0.99 0.63 -3.27
C ASN A 291 -0.13 1.52 -2.75
N VAL A 292 0.19 2.35 -1.77
CA VAL A 292 -0.73 3.30 -1.15
C VAL A 292 -0.17 4.70 -1.29
N ILE A 293 -0.99 5.61 -1.81
CA ILE A 293 -0.76 7.06 -1.78
C ILE A 293 -1.88 7.71 -0.99
N VAL A 294 -1.52 8.71 -0.18
CA VAL A 294 -2.43 9.43 0.70
C VAL A 294 -2.40 10.93 0.37
N SER A 295 -3.56 11.57 0.35
CA SER A 295 -3.65 13.03 0.31
C SER A 295 -4.84 13.49 1.14
N GLU A 296 -4.66 14.54 1.95
CA GLU A 296 -5.72 15.22 2.69
C GLU A 296 -5.77 16.72 2.35
N ASP A 297 -4.85 17.20 1.50
CA ASP A 297 -4.78 18.60 1.09
C ASP A 297 -5.74 18.96 -0.05
N ALA A 298 -5.67 20.22 -0.49
CA ALA A 298 -6.53 20.79 -1.51
C ALA A 298 -6.34 20.21 -2.93
N SER A 299 -5.37 19.32 -3.17
CA SER A 299 -5.22 18.58 -4.43
C SER A 299 -6.16 17.39 -4.55
N SER A 300 -6.87 17.04 -3.47
CA SER A 300 -7.74 15.87 -3.41
C SER A 300 -9.10 16.17 -2.80
N TYR A 301 -10.11 15.40 -3.20
CA TYR A 301 -11.47 15.51 -2.68
C TYR A 301 -12.21 14.18 -2.80
N VAL A 302 -13.36 14.08 -2.13
CA VAL A 302 -14.29 12.96 -2.29
C VAL A 302 -15.41 13.39 -3.24
N HIS A 303 -15.53 12.69 -4.37
CA HIS A 303 -16.69 12.81 -5.25
C HIS A 303 -17.81 11.89 -4.75
N THR A 304 -19.06 12.36 -4.72
CA THR A 304 -20.24 11.55 -4.43
C THR A 304 -21.17 11.55 -5.63
N CYS A 305 -21.55 10.38 -6.12
CA CYS A 305 -22.48 10.21 -7.21
C CYS A 305 -23.88 10.69 -6.80
N THR A 306 -24.30 11.83 -7.34
CA THR A 306 -25.66 12.36 -7.23
C THR A 306 -26.47 12.05 -8.47
N PHE A 307 -27.80 12.14 -8.37
CA PHE A 307 -28.70 12.04 -9.52
C PHE A 307 -28.31 12.97 -10.68
N GLU A 308 -27.87 14.21 -10.38
CA GLU A 308 -27.47 15.20 -11.38
C GLU A 308 -26.10 14.88 -12.02
N SER A 309 -25.21 14.24 -11.28
CA SER A 309 -23.87 13.92 -11.76
C SER A 309 -23.86 12.68 -12.67
N ILE A 310 -24.81 11.76 -12.47
CA ILE A 310 -24.85 10.46 -13.14
C ILE A 310 -25.45 10.62 -14.54
N VAL A 311 -24.78 10.03 -15.53
CA VAL A 311 -25.27 9.89 -16.90
C VAL A 311 -24.94 8.48 -17.36
N GLY A 312 -25.92 7.57 -17.31
CA GLY A 312 -25.71 6.17 -17.69
C GLY A 312 -24.66 5.48 -16.81
N ASP A 313 -23.54 5.08 -17.40
CA ASP A 313 -22.45 4.34 -16.76
C ASP A 313 -21.36 5.23 -16.14
N TYR A 314 -21.51 6.55 -16.18
CA TYR A 314 -20.53 7.48 -15.62
C TYR A 314 -21.14 8.55 -14.71
N THR A 315 -20.29 9.13 -13.88
CA THR A 315 -20.59 10.30 -13.05
C THR A 315 -19.61 11.43 -13.35
N ARG A 316 -20.12 12.66 -13.48
CA ARG A 316 -19.31 13.85 -13.78
C ARG A 316 -18.64 14.37 -12.51
N LEU A 317 -17.33 14.57 -12.58
CA LEU A 317 -16.52 15.17 -11.52
C LEU A 317 -16.66 16.69 -11.55
N ASN A 318 -17.72 17.21 -10.95
CA ASN A 318 -18.01 18.64 -10.91
C ASN A 318 -17.21 19.35 -9.80
N ASN A 319 -15.91 19.56 -10.03
CA ASN A 319 -15.00 20.19 -9.07
C ASN A 319 -14.05 21.18 -9.76
N ALA A 320 -13.65 22.25 -9.06
CA ALA A 320 -12.72 23.24 -9.60
C ALA A 320 -11.35 22.65 -9.99
N LEU A 321 -10.93 21.54 -9.38
CA LEU A 321 -9.71 20.83 -9.73
C LEU A 321 -9.80 20.07 -11.06
N THR A 322 -11.00 19.78 -11.57
CA THR A 322 -11.21 18.94 -12.77
C THR A 322 -11.95 19.66 -13.89
N ASN A 323 -12.79 20.64 -13.58
CA ASN A 323 -13.60 21.38 -14.55
C ASN A 323 -12.71 22.24 -15.46
N ASN A 324 -12.91 22.12 -16.77
CA ASN A 324 -12.15 22.84 -17.80
C ASN A 324 -10.63 22.57 -17.77
N LYS A 325 -10.20 21.44 -17.20
CA LYS A 325 -8.79 21.06 -17.13
C LYS A 325 -8.51 19.74 -17.88
N PRO A 326 -8.46 19.77 -19.22
CA PRO A 326 -8.23 18.56 -20.03
C PRO A 326 -6.84 17.92 -19.81
N SER A 327 -5.85 18.72 -19.37
CA SER A 327 -4.49 18.25 -19.10
C SER A 327 -4.28 17.79 -17.66
N ALA A 328 -5.28 17.88 -16.79
CA ALA A 328 -5.17 17.43 -15.40
C ALA A 328 -4.94 15.92 -15.35
N LEU A 329 -3.98 15.48 -14.53
CA LEU A 329 -3.75 14.07 -14.27
C LEU A 329 -4.54 13.65 -13.04
N VAL A 330 -5.69 13.04 -13.31
CA VAL A 330 -6.64 12.60 -12.30
C VAL A 330 -6.39 11.14 -11.95
N ILE A 331 -6.39 10.80 -10.66
CA ILE A 331 -6.35 9.44 -10.13
C ILE A 331 -7.58 9.22 -9.25
N THR A 332 -8.14 8.02 -9.30
CA THR A 332 -9.30 7.68 -8.48
C THR A 332 -9.18 6.32 -7.81
N THR A 333 -9.80 6.21 -6.64
CA THR A 333 -10.01 4.93 -5.94
C THR A 333 -11.41 4.95 -5.35
N PHE A 334 -12.13 3.83 -5.47
CA PHE A 334 -13.47 3.70 -4.90
C PHE A 334 -13.41 3.85 -3.37
N ASN A 335 -14.28 4.70 -2.83
CA ASN A 335 -14.39 4.98 -1.42
C ASN A 335 -15.77 4.55 -0.92
N GLN A 336 -15.80 3.53 -0.06
CA GLN A 336 -17.03 3.01 0.53
C GLN A 336 -17.62 3.97 1.58
N GLY A 337 -16.82 4.89 2.14
CA GLY A 337 -17.22 5.82 3.19
C GLY A 337 -16.95 5.25 4.59
N ALA A 338 -17.96 5.33 5.47
CA ALA A 338 -17.80 5.05 6.90
C ALA A 338 -18.29 3.66 7.34
N GLU A 339 -19.04 2.94 6.49
CA GLU A 339 -19.56 1.62 6.81
C GLU A 339 -19.48 0.68 5.61
N ILE A 340 -19.08 -0.56 5.87
CA ILE A 340 -19.22 -1.64 4.90
C ILE A 340 -20.66 -2.15 5.00
N THR A 341 -21.59 -1.48 4.32
CA THR A 341 -22.94 -1.98 4.13
C THR A 341 -22.96 -2.88 2.90
N TRP A 342 -23.29 -4.15 3.07
CA TRP A 342 -23.43 -5.08 1.96
C TRP A 342 -24.84 -5.05 1.35
N PRO A 343 -24.97 -5.17 0.01
CA PRO A 343 -23.90 -5.38 -0.97
C PRO A 343 -22.97 -4.16 -1.14
N VAL A 344 -21.66 -4.38 -1.37
CA VAL A 344 -20.73 -3.30 -1.71
C VAL A 344 -21.22 -2.66 -2.98
N ALA A 345 -21.06 -1.36 -2.93
CA ALA A 345 -22.01 -0.50 -3.54
C ALA A 345 -21.70 -0.40 -5.06
N ASN A 346 -20.43 -0.47 -5.44
CA ASN A 346 -19.97 -0.64 -6.82
C ASN A 346 -18.71 -1.53 -6.83
N ASP A 347 -18.79 -2.72 -7.43
CA ASP A 347 -17.72 -3.72 -7.58
C ASP A 347 -17.08 -3.71 -8.97
N GLN A 348 -17.41 -2.70 -9.79
CA GLN A 348 -16.93 -2.59 -11.16
C GLN A 348 -15.54 -1.94 -11.23
N VAL A 349 -14.72 -2.37 -12.19
CA VAL A 349 -13.51 -1.63 -12.56
C VAL A 349 -13.93 -0.28 -13.12
N THR A 350 -13.33 0.78 -12.60
CA THR A 350 -13.63 2.15 -13.02
C THR A 350 -12.49 2.77 -13.78
N GLY A 351 -12.83 3.65 -14.72
CA GLY A 351 -11.88 4.46 -15.48
C GLY A 351 -12.26 5.94 -15.45
N LEU A 352 -11.39 6.75 -16.02
CA LEU A 352 -11.54 8.20 -16.12
C LEU A 352 -11.72 8.66 -17.56
N TRP A 353 -12.60 9.61 -17.79
CA TRP A 353 -12.82 10.16 -19.14
C TRP A 353 -13.00 11.67 -19.06
N TYR A 354 -12.30 12.40 -19.95
CA TYR A 354 -12.57 13.82 -20.16
C TYR A 354 -13.60 14.00 -21.28
N GLY A 355 -14.83 14.32 -20.89
CA GLY A 355 -15.96 14.38 -21.81
C GLY A 355 -16.12 15.72 -22.55
N PRO A 356 -17.00 15.75 -23.57
CA PRO A 356 -17.23 16.93 -24.41
C PRO A 356 -17.81 18.13 -23.63
N ASN A 357 -18.33 17.92 -22.43
CA ASN A 357 -18.83 18.98 -21.54
C ASN A 357 -17.71 19.65 -20.72
N ALA A 358 -16.45 19.48 -21.12
CA ALA A 358 -15.27 20.02 -20.45
C ALA A 358 -15.04 19.52 -19.00
N ASN A 359 -15.54 18.32 -18.67
CA ASN A 359 -15.42 17.74 -17.33
C ASN A 359 -14.81 16.34 -17.38
N TRP A 360 -13.96 16.05 -16.40
CA TRP A 360 -13.60 14.67 -16.08
C TRP A 360 -14.81 13.91 -15.52
N SER A 361 -14.84 12.61 -15.74
CA SER A 361 -15.88 11.70 -15.26
C SER A 361 -15.25 10.38 -14.83
N VAL A 362 -15.82 9.76 -13.80
CA VAL A 362 -15.54 8.36 -13.44
C VAL A 362 -16.60 7.50 -14.09
N PHE A 363 -16.22 6.44 -14.78
CA PHE A 363 -17.14 5.54 -15.48
C PHE A 363 -16.87 4.08 -15.15
N ASN A 364 -17.92 3.27 -15.19
CA ASN A 364 -17.80 1.82 -15.09
C ASN A 364 -17.31 1.26 -16.43
N GLN A 365 -16.14 0.63 -16.44
CA GLN A 365 -15.55 0.07 -17.66
C GLN A 365 -16.48 -0.96 -18.32
N SER A 366 -17.27 -1.69 -17.53
CA SER A 366 -18.25 -2.67 -18.01
C SER A 366 -19.44 -2.08 -18.76
N GLY A 367 -19.67 -0.77 -18.68
CA GLY A 367 -20.86 -0.11 -19.23
C GLY A 367 -22.10 -0.26 -18.34
N GLN A 368 -21.97 -0.88 -17.17
CA GLN A 368 -23.05 -0.93 -16.19
C GLN A 368 -23.33 0.46 -15.62
N THR A 369 -24.61 0.75 -15.38
CA THR A 369 -25.08 2.03 -14.84
C THR A 369 -24.35 2.42 -13.55
N MET A 370 -23.92 3.67 -13.46
CA MET A 370 -23.35 4.24 -12.24
C MET A 370 -24.45 4.44 -11.20
N LEU A 371 -24.21 3.99 -9.98
CA LEU A 371 -25.21 4.05 -8.91
C LEU A 371 -25.07 5.33 -8.07
N GLN A 372 -26.18 5.77 -7.49
CA GLN A 372 -26.20 6.90 -6.57
C GLN A 372 -25.45 6.57 -5.26
N ASP A 373 -24.93 7.61 -4.61
CA ASP A 373 -24.24 7.57 -3.31
C ASP A 373 -22.90 6.81 -3.33
N ARG A 374 -22.43 6.34 -4.49
CA ARG A 374 -21.06 5.87 -4.68
C ARG A 374 -20.09 7.02 -4.50
N LYS A 375 -18.98 6.75 -3.81
CA LYS A 375 -17.97 7.76 -3.57
C LYS A 375 -16.64 7.34 -4.16
N TYR A 376 -15.88 8.32 -4.58
CA TYR A 376 -14.55 8.13 -5.13
C TYR A 376 -13.62 9.14 -4.48
N ASN A 377 -12.50 8.66 -3.97
CA ASN A 377 -11.36 9.52 -3.72
C ASN A 377 -10.85 10.01 -5.08
N VAL A 378 -10.66 11.30 -5.24
CA VAL A 378 -10.14 11.93 -6.45
C VAL A 378 -8.89 12.72 -6.07
N LEU A 379 -7.77 12.43 -6.72
CA LEU A 379 -6.54 13.20 -6.63
C LEU A 379 -6.27 13.83 -7.98
N VAL A 380 -5.87 15.10 -7.96
CA VAL A 380 -5.40 15.82 -9.14
C VAL A 380 -3.96 16.22 -8.92
N VAL A 381 -3.07 15.76 -9.80
CA VAL A 381 -1.66 16.15 -9.80
C VAL A 381 -1.42 17.03 -11.02
N GLU A 382 -0.90 18.24 -10.78
CA GLU A 382 -0.59 19.25 -11.82
C GLU A 382 0.89 19.25 -12.21
#